data_AF-A0AAV5GUF7-F1
#
_entry.id   AF-A0AAV5GUF7-F1
#
_cell.length_a   1.000
_cell.length_b   1.000
_cell.length_c   1.000
_cell.angle_alpha   90.00
_cell.angle_beta   90.00
_cell.angle_gamma   90.00
#
_symmetry.space_group_name_H-M   'P 1'
#
loop_
_entity.id
_entity.type
_entity.pdbx_description
1 polymer ?
#
loop_
_entity_poly.entity_id
_entity_poly.type
_entity_poly.pdbx_seq_one_letter_code
_entity_poly.pdbx_strand_id
1 'polypeptide(L)'
;MYSTLPLALLCALVLPSLSPVAALPAPLDLLALNGWRTLPPGMGMYNATEQPASQQQHHHVAPPPRPSESAKVLEARARNVVKNPKVVKNPKNPYFSSSLAPEPTTATTSTAEPSSSSSEPTSTSETTSAAQPSSTGHVYTGGFATYYWQNGNPGNCGAYMQDSDLIVALPTRTYDNGAHCWKNVRVTRVSDGASVVAMVADSCPSCVNDASIDMSYAAFTKIATEEEGMVAVTWEFI
;
A
#
# COMPACT_ATOMS: atom_id res chain seq x y z
N MET A 1 -6.63 39.94 -54.06
CA MET A 1 -8.04 39.70 -54.39
C MET A 1 -8.80 39.56 -53.09
N TYR A 2 -9.40 40.66 -52.64
CA TYR A 2 -10.25 40.70 -51.45
C TYR A 2 -11.66 40.32 -51.86
N SER A 3 -12.26 39.33 -51.20
CA SER A 3 -13.67 39.00 -51.35
C SER A 3 -14.32 39.01 -49.97
N THR A 4 -14.84 40.17 -49.62
CA THR A 4 -15.83 40.38 -48.54
C THR A 4 -17.20 39.95 -49.05
N LEU A 5 -18.01 39.26 -48.23
CA LEU A 5 -19.48 39.31 -48.19
C LEU A 5 -19.99 38.40 -47.02
N PRO A 6 -21.23 38.54 -46.51
CA PRO A 6 -21.45 39.27 -45.27
C PRO A 6 -22.18 38.49 -44.16
N LEU A 7 -22.11 39.11 -42.99
CA LEU A 7 -22.90 38.96 -41.79
C LEU A 7 -24.41 38.79 -42.09
N ALA A 8 -24.98 37.64 -41.71
CA ALA A 8 -26.42 37.49 -41.51
C ALA A 8 -26.66 36.89 -40.13
N LEU A 9 -27.01 37.81 -39.24
CA LEU A 9 -27.46 37.66 -37.88
C LEU A 9 -28.75 36.81 -37.86
N LEU A 10 -28.68 35.56 -37.39
CA LEU A 10 -29.86 34.76 -37.03
C LEU A 10 -29.84 34.52 -35.53
N CYS A 11 -30.45 35.48 -34.83
CA CYS A 11 -30.82 35.38 -33.43
C CYS A 11 -32.02 34.41 -33.31
N ALA A 12 -31.74 33.14 -33.03
CA ALA A 12 -32.77 32.18 -32.63
C ALA A 12 -32.81 32.13 -31.11
N LEU A 13 -33.74 32.89 -30.55
CA LEU A 13 -34.17 32.83 -29.15
C LEU A 13 -34.81 31.45 -28.89
N VAL A 14 -34.04 30.51 -28.36
CA VAL A 14 -34.59 29.30 -27.74
C VAL A 14 -34.88 29.63 -26.29
N LEU A 15 -36.16 29.88 -26.02
CA LEU A 15 -36.72 30.07 -24.68
C LEU A 15 -36.53 28.79 -23.84
N PRO A 16 -36.04 28.89 -22.59
CA PRO A 16 -36.06 27.75 -21.67
C PRO A 16 -37.50 27.46 -21.23
N SER A 17 -37.94 26.22 -21.47
CA SER A 17 -39.21 25.68 -21.02
C SER A 17 -39.29 25.73 -19.48
N LEU A 18 -40.26 26.48 -18.97
CA LEU A 18 -40.64 26.48 -17.56
C LEU A 18 -41.16 25.09 -17.18
N SER A 19 -40.42 24.37 -16.34
CA SER A 19 -40.93 23.21 -15.60
C SER A 19 -41.88 23.69 -14.50
N PRO A 20 -43.01 23.02 -14.26
CA PRO A 20 -43.91 23.36 -13.16
C PRO A 20 -43.27 22.98 -11.82
N VAL A 21 -43.20 23.98 -10.93
CA VAL A 21 -42.85 23.88 -9.52
C VAL A 21 -43.87 22.97 -8.83
N ALA A 22 -43.42 21.79 -8.40
CA ALA A 22 -44.21 20.94 -7.52
C ALA A 22 -44.35 21.60 -6.15
N ALA A 23 -45.60 21.77 -5.74
CA ALA A 23 -46.00 22.40 -4.50
C ALA A 23 -45.50 21.63 -3.27
N LEU A 24 -44.92 22.36 -2.33
CA LEU A 24 -44.79 21.94 -0.94
C LEU A 24 -46.15 22.09 -0.23
N PRO A 25 -46.58 21.14 0.60
CA PRO A 25 -47.46 21.44 1.71
C PRO A 25 -46.64 21.96 2.91
N ALA A 26 -47.12 23.06 3.46
CA ALA A 26 -46.63 23.76 4.63
C ALA A 26 -46.85 22.93 5.93
N PRO A 27 -46.25 23.35 7.06
CA PRO A 27 -46.11 22.57 8.29
C PRO A 27 -47.35 22.72 9.17
N LEU A 28 -47.52 21.81 10.14
CA LEU A 28 -48.12 22.02 11.47
C LEU A 28 -48.34 20.65 12.13
N ASP A 29 -47.48 20.27 13.08
CA ASP A 29 -47.96 19.90 14.41
C ASP A 29 -46.81 19.91 15.42
N LEU A 30 -46.81 20.93 16.27
CA LEU A 30 -45.84 21.16 17.32
C LEU A 30 -46.65 21.44 18.59
N LEU A 31 -47.30 20.42 19.14
CA LEU A 31 -47.87 20.41 20.49
C LEU A 31 -48.07 18.97 20.98
N ALA A 32 -47.04 18.39 21.60
CA ALA A 32 -47.20 17.33 22.60
C ALA A 32 -46.06 17.40 23.62
N LEU A 33 -46.20 18.38 24.51
CA LEU A 33 -45.49 18.46 25.77
C LEU A 33 -45.94 17.32 26.69
N ASN A 34 -44.99 16.83 27.50
CA ASN A 34 -45.17 16.12 28.77
C ASN A 34 -45.50 14.62 28.72
N GLY A 35 -44.45 13.81 28.57
CA GLY A 35 -44.46 12.38 28.85
C GLY A 35 -43.17 11.92 29.53
N TRP A 36 -42.89 12.39 30.75
CA TRP A 36 -41.87 11.77 31.61
C TRP A 36 -42.31 10.36 31.98
N ARG A 37 -41.78 9.36 31.28
CA ARG A 37 -41.74 7.98 31.75
C ARG A 37 -40.35 7.68 32.31
N THR A 38 -40.38 7.43 33.61
CA THR A 38 -39.36 6.81 34.45
C THR A 38 -38.57 5.71 33.75
N LEU A 39 -37.24 5.89 33.69
CA LEU A 39 -36.26 4.84 33.38
C LEU A 39 -36.08 3.92 34.61
N PRO A 40 -36.00 2.59 34.43
CA PRO A 40 -35.63 1.67 35.51
C PRO A 40 -34.12 1.79 35.87
N PRO A 41 -33.73 1.56 37.14
CA PRO A 41 -32.34 1.58 37.54
C PRO A 41 -31.68 0.25 37.18
N GLY A 42 -30.69 0.30 36.29
CA GLY A 42 -29.91 -0.87 35.90
C GLY A 42 -28.55 -0.41 35.38
N MET A 43 -27.58 -0.36 36.29
CA MET A 43 -26.19 -0.04 36.01
C MET A 43 -25.63 -0.93 34.90
N GLY A 44 -25.12 -0.29 33.87
CA GLY A 44 -24.21 -0.86 32.89
C GLY A 44 -23.53 0.33 32.20
N MET A 45 -22.55 0.91 32.88
CA MET A 45 -21.68 1.96 32.32
C MET A 45 -20.90 1.34 31.15
N TYR A 46 -21.46 1.39 29.94
CA TYR A 46 -20.63 1.28 28.74
C TYR A 46 -19.96 2.64 28.55
N ASN A 47 -18.66 2.63 28.77
CA ASN A 47 -17.80 3.79 28.57
C ASN A 47 -17.86 4.19 27.09
N ALA A 48 -18.41 5.36 26.78
CA ALA A 48 -18.42 5.93 25.43
C ALA A 48 -17.06 6.56 25.06
N THR A 49 -15.97 5.88 25.42
CA THR A 49 -14.59 6.31 25.13
C THR A 49 -13.75 5.12 24.69
N GLU A 50 -14.20 4.38 23.69
CA GLU A 50 -13.33 3.46 22.95
C GLU A 50 -13.91 3.27 21.55
N GLN A 51 -13.70 4.30 20.74
CA GLN A 51 -13.44 4.09 19.32
C GLN A 51 -12.34 3.03 19.26
N PRO A 52 -12.52 1.87 18.59
CA PRO A 52 -11.40 0.96 18.43
C PRO A 52 -10.33 1.80 17.75
N ALA A 53 -9.21 1.99 18.45
CA ALA A 53 -8.02 2.53 17.84
C ALA A 53 -7.81 1.67 16.60
N SER A 54 -8.02 2.24 15.42
CA SER A 54 -7.25 1.82 14.26
C SER A 54 -5.83 1.93 14.77
N GLN A 55 -5.23 0.79 15.12
CA GLN A 55 -3.84 0.77 15.49
C GLN A 55 -3.15 1.47 14.34
N GLN A 56 -2.60 2.65 14.65
CA GLN A 56 -1.66 3.31 13.76
C GLN A 56 -0.55 2.30 13.57
N GLN A 57 -0.68 1.49 12.52
CA GLN A 57 0.46 0.89 11.87
C GLN A 57 1.34 2.09 11.58
N HIS A 58 2.44 2.15 12.33
CA HIS A 58 3.50 3.09 12.07
C HIS A 58 4.04 2.76 10.69
N HIS A 59 3.38 3.28 9.65
CA HIS A 59 3.88 3.29 8.30
C HIS A 59 5.27 3.90 8.41
N HIS A 60 6.29 3.05 8.33
CA HIS A 60 7.64 3.49 8.10
C HIS A 60 7.65 3.97 6.65
N VAL A 61 7.10 5.17 6.44
CA VAL A 61 7.35 5.94 5.24
C VAL A 61 8.86 6.11 5.24
N ALA A 62 9.53 5.41 4.33
CA ALA A 62 10.94 5.64 4.09
C ALA A 62 11.11 7.17 3.90
N PRO A 63 11.92 7.84 4.74
CA PRO A 63 12.06 9.28 4.63
C PRO A 63 12.53 9.62 3.21
N PRO A 64 12.04 10.72 2.60
CA PRO A 64 12.43 11.08 1.24
C PRO A 64 13.95 11.15 1.14
N PRO A 65 14.56 10.61 0.05
CA PRO A 65 16.00 10.64 -0.11
C PRO A 65 16.49 12.08 -0.08
N ARG A 66 17.42 12.33 0.84
CA ARG A 66 18.10 13.63 0.98
C ARG A 66 18.81 13.93 -0.34
N PRO A 67 18.73 15.16 -0.90
CA PRO A 67 19.44 15.50 -2.14
C PRO A 67 20.91 15.12 -2.04
N SER A 68 21.37 14.40 -3.05
CA SER A 68 22.65 13.70 -3.14
C SER A 68 23.86 14.57 -2.79
N GLU A 69 24.40 14.43 -1.59
CA GLU A 69 25.76 14.84 -1.24
C GLU A 69 26.57 13.61 -0.83
N SER A 70 26.67 12.63 -1.72
CA SER A 70 27.38 11.36 -1.42
C SER A 70 28.37 10.92 -2.49
N ALA A 71 28.51 11.66 -3.60
CA ALA A 71 29.53 11.37 -4.60
C ALA A 71 30.95 11.80 -4.21
N LYS A 72 31.15 12.51 -3.08
CA LYS A 72 32.48 13.02 -2.68
C LYS A 72 33.19 12.22 -1.58
N VAL A 73 32.54 11.24 -0.95
CA VAL A 73 33.12 10.52 0.21
C VAL A 73 33.79 9.19 -0.20
N LEU A 74 33.48 8.63 -1.37
CA LEU A 74 34.07 7.37 -1.82
C LEU A 74 35.51 7.52 -2.36
N GLU A 75 35.89 8.69 -2.88
CA GLU A 75 37.25 8.94 -3.38
C GLU A 75 38.31 9.13 -2.26
N ALA A 76 37.88 9.25 -1.00
CA ALA A 76 38.77 9.42 0.14
C ALA A 76 39.22 8.09 0.80
N ARG A 77 38.62 6.94 0.45
CA ARG A 77 38.95 5.65 1.08
C ARG A 77 39.90 4.75 0.27
N ALA A 78 40.31 5.14 -0.94
CA ALA A 78 41.22 4.34 -1.78
C ALA A 78 42.73 4.58 -1.53
N ARG A 79 43.14 5.42 -0.57
CA ARG A 79 44.55 5.80 -0.37
C ARG A 79 45.28 5.20 0.83
N ASN A 80 44.64 4.36 1.65
CA ASN A 80 45.32 3.72 2.78
C ASN A 80 45.19 2.19 2.74
N VAL A 81 45.88 1.57 1.79
CA VAL A 81 46.24 0.16 1.83
C VAL A 81 47.64 0.06 2.43
N VAL A 82 47.71 -0.08 3.76
CA VAL A 82 48.94 -0.48 4.46
C VAL A 82 49.12 -1.99 4.26
N LYS A 83 50.27 -2.38 3.73
CA LYS A 83 50.69 -3.77 3.53
C LYS A 83 50.80 -4.49 4.88
N ASN A 84 50.16 -5.66 4.97
CA ASN A 84 50.35 -6.67 6.02
C ASN A 84 51.85 -6.90 6.29
N PRO A 85 52.32 -7.15 7.54
CA PRO A 85 52.26 -8.52 8.05
C PRO A 85 52.29 -8.69 9.60
N LYS A 86 51.65 -9.73 10.11
CA LYS A 86 52.27 -10.86 10.85
C LYS A 86 51.25 -11.56 11.75
N VAL A 87 51.01 -12.83 11.42
CA VAL A 87 50.41 -13.83 12.31
C VAL A 87 51.41 -14.17 13.41
N VAL A 88 51.03 -14.00 14.67
CA VAL A 88 51.72 -14.58 15.83
C VAL A 88 50.71 -15.44 16.61
N LYS A 89 51.09 -16.69 16.87
CA LYS A 89 50.32 -17.68 17.63
C LYS A 89 50.48 -17.43 19.14
N ASN A 90 49.35 -17.45 19.86
CA ASN A 90 49.03 -17.81 21.28
C ASN A 90 50.21 -18.16 22.23
N PRO A 91 50.27 -17.79 23.55
CA PRO A 91 49.36 -18.35 24.60
C PRO A 91 49.18 -17.59 25.96
N LYS A 92 48.17 -18.02 26.75
CA LYS A 92 47.98 -17.97 28.24
C LYS A 92 46.93 -16.99 28.84
N ASN A 93 45.92 -17.63 29.46
CA ASN A 93 44.89 -17.15 30.39
C ASN A 93 45.48 -16.79 31.78
N PRO A 94 44.86 -15.94 32.63
CA PRO A 94 44.04 -16.49 33.72
C PRO A 94 42.86 -15.62 34.23
N TYR A 95 41.70 -16.28 34.42
CA TYR A 95 40.80 -16.28 35.60
C TYR A 95 40.17 -14.98 36.16
N PHE A 96 38.82 -14.90 36.09
CA PHE A 96 37.84 -14.77 37.21
C PHE A 96 36.42 -14.63 36.59
N SER A 97 35.50 -15.61 36.60
CA SER A 97 34.75 -16.28 37.69
C SER A 97 33.62 -15.44 38.31
N SER A 98 32.37 -15.81 37.99
CA SER A 98 31.15 -15.84 38.86
C SER A 98 29.97 -16.22 37.96
N SER A 99 29.49 -17.47 37.92
CA SER A 99 28.69 -18.21 38.93
C SER A 99 27.30 -17.61 39.18
N LEU A 100 26.24 -18.28 38.68
CA LEU A 100 25.19 -18.94 39.50
C LEU A 100 24.04 -19.46 38.61
N ALA A 101 23.65 -20.71 38.87
CA ALA A 101 22.47 -21.42 38.34
C ALA A 101 21.17 -20.99 39.09
N PRO A 102 19.95 -21.43 38.69
CA PRO A 102 19.48 -22.81 38.94
C PRO A 102 18.58 -23.46 37.85
N GLU A 103 18.47 -24.80 37.95
CA GLU A 103 17.53 -25.77 37.33
C GLU A 103 16.04 -25.55 37.74
N PRO A 104 14.98 -26.30 37.29
CA PRO A 104 14.88 -27.65 36.68
C PRO A 104 13.90 -27.70 35.45
N THR A 105 13.56 -28.78 34.72
CA THR A 105 13.06 -30.11 35.09
C THR A 105 12.98 -31.01 33.85
N THR A 106 13.12 -32.31 34.10
CA THR A 106 13.04 -33.50 33.26
C THR A 106 11.72 -33.70 32.50
N ALA A 107 11.76 -34.21 31.25
CA ALA A 107 10.81 -35.19 30.70
C ALA A 107 11.33 -35.84 29.40
N THR A 108 10.83 -37.05 29.13
CA THR A 108 11.41 -38.16 28.37
C THR A 108 10.68 -38.41 27.03
N THR A 109 11.34 -39.08 26.05
CA THR A 109 10.86 -40.27 25.27
C THR A 109 10.83 -40.19 23.72
N SER A 110 11.34 -41.28 23.10
CA SER A 110 11.16 -41.89 21.75
C SER A 110 11.72 -41.16 20.51
N THR A 111 12.64 -41.71 19.69
CA THR A 111 12.81 -43.01 18.99
C THR A 111 12.04 -43.13 17.65
N ALA A 112 12.85 -43.15 16.57
CA ALA A 112 12.74 -43.80 15.23
C ALA A 112 11.71 -43.34 14.17
N GLU A 113 12.24 -42.69 13.12
CA GLU A 113 12.29 -43.02 11.65
C GLU A 113 11.27 -44.02 11.01
N PRO A 114 11.18 -44.09 9.65
CA PRO A 114 10.56 -43.20 8.65
C PRO A 114 9.36 -43.88 7.94
N SER A 115 8.60 -43.13 7.12
CA SER A 115 7.98 -43.67 5.88
C SER A 115 7.42 -42.60 4.95
N SER A 116 8.02 -42.55 3.76
CA SER A 116 7.45 -42.38 2.43
C SER A 116 5.93 -42.18 2.29
N SER A 117 5.55 -41.09 1.62
CA SER A 117 4.55 -41.14 0.55
C SER A 117 4.68 -39.94 -0.39
N SER A 118 5.10 -40.27 -1.60
CA SER A 118 5.04 -39.47 -2.82
C SER A 118 3.60 -39.44 -3.33
N SER A 119 3.12 -38.29 -3.78
CA SER A 119 2.03 -38.15 -4.75
C SER A 119 1.98 -36.72 -5.29
N GLU A 120 2.75 -36.50 -6.36
CA GLU A 120 2.48 -35.48 -7.37
C GLU A 120 1.33 -35.99 -8.28
N PRO A 121 0.46 -35.10 -8.78
CA PRO A 121 0.46 -34.96 -10.24
C PRO A 121 0.22 -33.53 -10.76
N THR A 122 1.03 -33.20 -11.76
CA THR A 122 0.60 -32.83 -13.12
C THR A 122 0.04 -31.44 -13.38
N SER A 123 0.98 -30.59 -13.84
CA SER A 123 0.86 -29.66 -14.97
C SER A 123 -0.29 -29.94 -15.93
N THR A 124 -1.23 -28.99 -16.01
CA THR A 124 -1.98 -28.74 -17.25
C THR A 124 -1.53 -27.39 -17.78
N SER A 125 -0.86 -27.44 -18.92
CA SER A 125 -0.47 -26.28 -19.71
C SER A 125 -1.69 -25.83 -20.52
N GLU A 126 -2.23 -24.66 -20.23
CA GLU A 126 -3.10 -23.96 -21.17
C GLU A 126 -2.33 -22.79 -21.79
N THR A 127 -2.27 -22.84 -23.12
CA THR A 127 -1.54 -21.94 -24.00
C THR A 127 -2.53 -20.93 -24.60
N THR A 128 -2.09 -19.67 -24.64
CA THR A 128 -2.59 -18.55 -25.47
C THR A 128 -4.00 -18.01 -25.23
N SER A 129 -4.04 -16.79 -24.68
CA SER A 129 -4.54 -15.66 -25.48
C SER A 129 -3.81 -14.39 -25.06
N ALA A 130 -2.94 -13.88 -25.93
CA ALA A 130 -2.36 -12.56 -25.78
C ALA A 130 -3.49 -11.54 -25.99
N ALA A 131 -4.08 -11.09 -24.88
CA ALA A 131 -5.01 -9.97 -24.90
C ALA A 131 -4.25 -8.74 -25.42
N GLN A 132 -4.72 -8.19 -26.55
CA GLN A 132 -4.32 -6.85 -26.99
C GLN A 132 -4.67 -5.85 -25.88
N PRO A 133 -3.76 -4.94 -25.48
CA PRO A 133 -4.13 -3.87 -24.56
C PRO A 133 -5.05 -2.91 -25.33
N SER A 134 -6.33 -2.94 -25.00
CA SER A 134 -7.32 -1.97 -25.46
C SER A 134 -8.09 -1.45 -24.27
N SER A 135 -7.37 -0.76 -23.40
CA SER A 135 -7.90 0.37 -22.67
C SER A 135 -6.94 1.52 -22.93
N THR A 136 -7.38 2.54 -23.67
CA THR A 136 -6.82 3.89 -23.48
C THR A 136 -7.31 4.37 -22.11
N GLY A 137 -6.80 3.71 -21.06
CA GLY A 137 -7.10 3.99 -19.67
C GLY A 137 -6.44 5.31 -19.27
N HIS A 138 -6.98 5.92 -18.23
CA HIS A 138 -6.33 7.06 -17.60
C HIS A 138 -4.99 6.62 -17.01
N VAL A 139 -3.90 7.22 -17.48
CA VAL A 139 -2.56 7.03 -16.91
C VAL A 139 -2.34 8.08 -15.82
N TYR A 140 -2.06 7.60 -14.62
CA TYR A 140 -1.64 8.42 -13.48
C TYR A 140 -0.16 8.76 -13.64
N THR A 141 0.15 10.05 -13.69
CA THR A 141 1.51 10.58 -13.91
C THR A 141 1.92 11.53 -12.79
N GLY A 142 3.22 11.66 -12.53
CA GLY A 142 3.74 12.53 -11.46
C GLY A 142 3.66 11.89 -10.07
N GLY A 143 3.43 10.58 -10.02
CA GLY A 143 3.37 9.79 -8.81
C GLY A 143 4.72 9.21 -8.40
N PHE A 144 4.75 8.72 -7.16
CA PHE A 144 5.88 7.99 -6.61
C PHE A 144 5.42 6.61 -6.12
N ALA A 145 6.26 5.60 -6.32
CA ALA A 145 6.10 4.30 -5.69
C ALA A 145 6.95 4.22 -4.43
N THR A 146 6.37 3.73 -3.34
CA THR A 146 7.06 3.24 -2.14
C THR A 146 6.74 1.77 -1.92
N TYR A 147 7.16 1.20 -0.79
CA TYR A 147 6.76 -0.14 -0.40
C TYR A 147 6.33 -0.27 1.05
N TYR A 148 5.54 -1.32 1.30
CA TYR A 148 5.08 -1.72 2.63
C TYR A 148 5.06 -3.24 2.80
N TRP A 149 4.87 -3.67 4.06
CA TRP A 149 4.61 -5.06 4.45
C TRP A 149 3.24 -5.16 5.11
N GLN A 150 2.47 -6.17 4.74
CA GLN A 150 1.18 -6.50 5.33
C GLN A 150 1.36 -6.96 6.79
N ASN A 151 2.50 -7.60 7.11
CA ASN A 151 2.81 -8.11 8.45
C ASN A 151 1.68 -9.00 9.04
N GLY A 152 1.04 -9.80 8.19
CA GLY A 152 -0.07 -10.68 8.59
C GLY A 152 -1.39 -9.97 8.88
N ASN A 153 -1.54 -8.70 8.50
CA ASN A 153 -2.81 -7.97 8.58
C ASN A 153 -3.55 -8.02 7.24
N PRO A 154 -4.90 -7.94 7.23
CA PRO A 154 -5.64 -7.78 6.00
C PRO A 154 -5.49 -6.33 5.51
N GLY A 155 -5.43 -6.15 4.18
CA GLY A 155 -5.53 -4.81 3.59
C GLY A 155 -6.97 -4.29 3.64
N ASN A 156 -7.18 -3.03 3.28
CA ASN A 156 -8.50 -2.39 3.26
C ASN A 156 -9.51 -3.09 2.31
N CYS A 157 -9.04 -3.88 1.33
CA CYS A 157 -9.92 -4.73 0.52
C CYS A 157 -10.46 -5.96 1.26
N GLY A 158 -10.04 -6.20 2.50
CA GLY A 158 -10.61 -7.18 3.41
C GLY A 158 -10.03 -8.60 3.33
N ALA A 159 -9.00 -8.83 2.51
CA ALA A 159 -8.32 -10.13 2.47
C ALA A 159 -6.91 -10.06 3.05
N TYR A 160 -6.46 -11.20 3.60
CA TYR A 160 -5.08 -11.42 4.00
C TYR A 160 -4.25 -11.76 2.77
N MET A 161 -3.20 -10.98 2.55
CA MET A 161 -2.20 -11.20 1.51
C MET A 161 -0.83 -11.39 2.15
N GLN A 162 0.01 -12.18 1.51
CA GLN A 162 1.39 -12.38 1.90
C GLN A 162 2.24 -11.20 1.43
N ASP A 163 3.35 -10.94 2.11
CA ASP A 163 4.32 -9.92 1.68
C ASP A 163 4.99 -10.27 0.33
N SER A 164 4.89 -11.54 -0.08
CA SER A 164 5.33 -12.04 -1.39
C SER A 164 4.35 -11.79 -2.52
N ASP A 165 3.09 -11.44 -2.22
CA ASP A 165 2.08 -11.22 -3.25
C ASP A 165 2.31 -9.88 -3.95
N LEU A 166 2.03 -9.82 -5.25
CA LEU A 166 2.15 -8.59 -6.03
C LEU A 166 0.91 -7.74 -5.84
N ILE A 167 0.90 -6.93 -4.79
CA ILE A 167 -0.23 -6.08 -4.43
C ILE A 167 0.17 -4.62 -4.29
N VAL A 168 -0.84 -3.75 -4.34
CA VAL A 168 -0.69 -2.30 -4.14
C VAL A 168 -1.79 -1.75 -3.23
N ALA A 169 -1.42 -0.70 -2.51
CA ALA A 169 -2.29 0.21 -1.82
C ALA A 169 -2.49 1.48 -2.67
N LEU A 170 -3.73 1.80 -3.03
CA LEU A 170 -4.05 3.00 -3.79
C LEU A 170 -4.23 4.22 -2.86
N PRO A 171 -3.95 5.45 -3.31
CA PRO A 171 -4.35 6.65 -2.57
C PRO A 171 -5.83 6.61 -2.22
N THR A 172 -6.21 7.02 -1.00
CA THR A 172 -7.58 6.87 -0.49
C THR A 172 -8.65 7.37 -1.46
N ARG A 173 -8.38 8.46 -2.18
CA ARG A 173 -9.30 9.01 -3.18
C ARG A 173 -9.54 8.04 -4.35
N THR A 174 -8.47 7.45 -4.86
CA THR A 174 -8.53 6.52 -6.01
C THR A 174 -8.91 5.10 -5.58
N TYR A 175 -8.65 4.74 -4.32
CA TYR A 175 -9.18 3.54 -3.70
C TYR A 175 -10.72 3.54 -3.69
N ASP A 176 -11.33 4.74 -3.54
CA ASP A 176 -12.77 5.01 -3.66
C ASP A 176 -13.62 4.03 -2.84
N ASN A 177 -13.33 3.97 -1.54
CA ASN A 177 -14.02 3.10 -0.58
C ASN A 177 -14.10 1.62 -1.03
N GLY A 178 -13.09 1.15 -1.76
CA GLY A 178 -12.97 -0.23 -2.24
C GLY A 178 -13.54 -0.48 -3.63
N ALA A 179 -14.03 0.55 -4.34
CA ALA A 179 -14.55 0.40 -5.70
C ALA A 179 -13.52 -0.13 -6.71
N HIS A 180 -12.23 -0.06 -6.35
CA HIS A 180 -11.11 -0.55 -7.15
C HIS A 180 -10.42 -1.79 -6.59
N CYS A 181 -10.92 -2.39 -5.51
CA CYS A 181 -10.38 -3.65 -4.99
C CYS A 181 -10.36 -4.74 -6.05
N TRP A 182 -9.29 -5.55 -6.04
CA TRP A 182 -9.07 -6.68 -6.94
C TRP A 182 -8.92 -6.33 -8.43
N LYS A 183 -8.86 -5.04 -8.77
CA LYS A 183 -8.43 -4.61 -10.09
C LYS A 183 -6.91 -4.68 -10.19
N ASN A 184 -6.40 -4.90 -11.40
CA ASN A 184 -4.98 -4.86 -11.65
C ASN A 184 -4.56 -3.47 -12.10
N VAL A 185 -3.34 -3.10 -11.70
CA VAL A 185 -2.65 -1.93 -12.22
C VAL A 185 -1.31 -2.35 -12.80
N ARG A 186 -0.89 -1.66 -13.86
CA ARG A 186 0.49 -1.71 -14.35
C ARG A 186 1.22 -0.49 -13.83
N VAL A 187 2.27 -0.71 -13.03
CA VAL A 187 3.15 0.33 -12.52
C VAL A 187 4.43 0.31 -13.34
N THR A 188 4.83 1.46 -13.86
CA THR A 188 6.01 1.63 -14.70
C THR A 188 6.90 2.72 -14.13
N ARG A 189 8.15 2.37 -13.86
CA ARG A 189 9.19 3.29 -13.43
C ARG A 189 9.58 4.25 -14.55
N VAL A 190 9.69 5.54 -14.19
CA VAL A 190 9.97 6.61 -15.17
C VAL A 190 11.41 6.60 -15.69
N SER A 191 12.38 6.21 -14.85
CA SER A 191 13.81 6.32 -15.18
C SER A 191 14.30 5.32 -16.23
N ASP A 192 13.81 4.08 -16.20
CA ASP A 192 14.31 2.97 -17.03
C ASP A 192 13.19 2.18 -17.74
N GLY A 193 11.92 2.46 -17.45
CA GLY A 193 10.78 1.76 -18.01
C GLY A 193 10.50 0.38 -17.41
N ALA A 194 11.17 0.00 -16.31
CA ALA A 194 10.86 -1.25 -15.60
C ALA A 194 9.40 -1.24 -15.14
N SER A 195 8.68 -2.34 -15.35
CA SER A 195 7.24 -2.41 -15.09
C SER A 195 6.83 -3.68 -14.36
N VAL A 196 5.80 -3.58 -13.53
CA VAL A 196 5.15 -4.71 -12.85
C VAL A 196 3.65 -4.56 -12.87
N VAL A 197 2.95 -5.69 -13.00
CA VAL A 197 1.51 -5.77 -12.78
C VAL A 197 1.24 -6.24 -11.36
N ALA A 198 0.38 -5.51 -10.65
CA ALA A 198 0.03 -5.81 -9.27
C ALA A 198 -1.46 -5.55 -9.03
N MET A 199 -2.03 -6.26 -8.05
CA MET A 199 -3.45 -6.20 -7.72
C MET A 199 -3.72 -5.21 -6.61
N VAL A 200 -4.79 -4.42 -6.73
CA VAL A 200 -5.23 -3.52 -5.67
C VAL A 200 -5.78 -4.34 -4.50
N ALA A 201 -5.15 -4.21 -3.33
CA ALA A 201 -5.53 -4.93 -2.12
C ALA A 201 -5.69 -4.02 -0.89
N ASP A 202 -5.29 -2.75 -0.99
CA ASP A 202 -5.26 -1.85 0.16
C ASP A 202 -5.48 -0.37 -0.20
N SER A 203 -5.61 0.47 0.82
CA SER A 203 -5.72 1.93 0.75
C SER A 203 -4.53 2.57 1.45
N CYS A 204 -4.00 3.63 0.85
CA CYS A 204 -2.83 4.37 1.32
C CYS A 204 -3.21 5.83 1.62
N PRO A 205 -3.63 6.16 2.85
CA PRO A 205 -3.94 7.54 3.25
C PRO A 205 -2.71 8.45 3.33
N SER A 206 -1.53 7.86 3.48
CA SER A 206 -0.23 8.54 3.61
C SER A 206 0.51 8.72 2.29
N CYS A 207 -0.07 8.26 1.17
CA CYS A 207 0.55 8.39 -0.14
C CYS A 207 0.80 9.86 -0.49
N VAL A 208 1.98 10.15 -1.06
CA VAL A 208 2.49 11.51 -1.26
C VAL A 208 1.50 12.40 -2.02
N ASN A 209 0.80 11.84 -3.00
CA ASN A 209 -0.25 12.49 -3.76
C ASN A 209 -1.21 11.46 -4.39
N ASP A 210 -2.26 11.94 -5.07
CA ASP A 210 -3.30 11.11 -5.72
C ASP A 210 -2.78 10.21 -6.86
N ALA A 211 -1.55 10.42 -7.33
CA ALA A 211 -0.89 9.59 -8.34
C ALA A 211 0.20 8.68 -7.74
N SER A 212 0.53 8.80 -6.45
CA SER A 212 1.46 7.87 -5.79
C SER A 212 0.82 6.53 -5.51
N ILE A 213 1.63 5.50 -5.31
CA ILE A 213 1.17 4.14 -5.02
C ILE A 213 2.11 3.49 -4.01
N ASP A 214 1.58 2.75 -3.05
CA ASP A 214 2.41 2.02 -2.08
C ASP A 214 2.32 0.53 -2.39
N MET A 215 3.45 -0.10 -2.70
CA MET A 215 3.48 -1.44 -3.28
C MET A 215 3.88 -2.46 -2.21
N SER A 216 3.47 -3.72 -2.32
CA SER A 216 4.14 -4.73 -1.50
C SER A 216 5.64 -4.74 -1.78
N TYR A 217 6.45 -5.11 -0.80
CA TYR A 217 7.89 -5.26 -0.98
C TYR A 217 8.24 -6.12 -2.21
N ALA A 218 7.53 -7.22 -2.41
CA ALA A 218 7.71 -8.10 -3.56
C ALA A 218 7.37 -7.44 -4.91
N ALA A 219 6.40 -6.53 -4.96
CA ALA A 219 6.07 -5.78 -6.18
C ALA A 219 7.05 -4.63 -6.43
N PHE A 220 7.42 -3.87 -5.40
CA PHE A 220 8.39 -2.78 -5.51
C PHE A 220 9.74 -3.28 -6.01
N THR A 221 10.20 -4.42 -5.47
CA THR A 221 11.49 -5.03 -5.84
C THR A 221 11.55 -5.58 -7.28
N LYS A 222 10.42 -5.57 -8.02
CA LYS A 222 10.42 -5.83 -9.47
C LYS A 222 10.85 -4.64 -10.30
N ILE A 223 10.65 -3.43 -9.78
CA ILE A 223 10.96 -2.20 -10.51
C ILE A 223 12.07 -1.40 -9.84
N ALA A 224 12.38 -1.63 -8.56
CA ALA A 224 13.30 -0.83 -7.76
C ALA A 224 14.10 -1.65 -6.76
N THR A 225 15.19 -1.11 -6.21
CA THR A 225 15.86 -1.71 -5.04
C THR A 225 15.35 -1.10 -3.74
N GLU A 226 15.43 -1.87 -2.65
CA GLU A 226 14.98 -1.41 -1.33
C GLU A 226 15.66 -0.10 -0.90
N GLU A 227 16.96 0.04 -1.21
CA GLU A 227 17.76 1.21 -0.83
C GLU A 227 17.30 2.51 -1.50
N GLU A 228 16.62 2.42 -2.65
CA GLU A 228 16.05 3.58 -3.31
C GLU A 228 14.88 4.16 -2.52
N GLY A 229 14.12 3.32 -1.79
CA GLY A 229 13.02 3.69 -0.89
C GLY A 229 11.77 4.24 -1.57
N MET A 230 11.94 5.12 -2.55
CA MET A 230 10.89 5.80 -3.29
C MET A 230 11.38 6.15 -4.70
N VAL A 231 10.60 5.80 -5.73
CA VAL A 231 10.94 6.11 -7.12
C VAL A 231 9.78 6.72 -7.89
N ALA A 232 10.08 7.55 -8.89
CA ALA A 232 9.07 8.14 -9.75
C ALA A 232 8.44 7.09 -10.68
N VAL A 233 7.11 7.06 -10.73
CA VAL A 233 6.35 6.09 -11.52
C VAL A 233 5.21 6.73 -12.29
N THR A 234 4.76 6.01 -13.30
CA THR A 234 3.44 6.15 -13.90
C THR A 234 2.69 4.85 -13.70
N TRP A 235 1.36 4.90 -13.65
CA TRP A 235 0.57 3.67 -13.57
C TRP A 235 -0.82 3.84 -14.17
N GLU A 236 -1.44 2.72 -14.50
CA GLU A 236 -2.76 2.66 -15.12
C GLU A 236 -3.51 1.42 -14.66
N PHE A 237 -4.84 1.47 -14.66
CA PHE A 237 -5.69 0.28 -14.53
C PHE A 237 -5.66 -0.53 -15.84
N ILE A 238 -5.56 -1.85 -15.73
CA ILE A 238 -5.51 -2.78 -16.87
C ILE A 238 -6.58 -3.87 -16.80
#